data_AF-A0A3N5L2L5-F1
#
_entry.id   AF-A0A3N5L2L5-F1
#
_cell.length_a   1.000
_cell.length_b   1.000
_cell.length_c   1.000
_cell.angle_alpha   90.00
_cell.angle_beta   90.00
_cell.angle_gamma   90.00
#
_symmetry.space_group_name_H-M   'P 1'
#
loop_
_entity.id
_entity.type
_entity.pdbx_description
1 polymer ?
#
loop_
_entity_poly.entity_id
_entity_poly.type
_entity_poly.pdbx_seq_one_letter_code
_entity_poly.pdbx_strand_id
1 'polypeptide(L)' 'MALQESDVLALFQQTGAYLRGHFRLTSGLHSPEYLQCAQVLQHPVHAEHLGQALA' A
#
# COMPACT_ATOMS: atom_id res chain seq x y z
N MET A 1 -15.35 10.52 -7.25
CA MET A 1 -15.71 9.96 -5.94
C MET A 1 -14.40 9.88 -5.16
N ALA A 2 -14.32 10.44 -3.95
CA ALA A 2 -13.05 10.47 -3.21
C ALA A 2 -12.68 9.06 -2.73
N LEU A 3 -11.43 8.64 -2.96
CA LEU A 3 -10.90 7.41 -2.35
C LEU A 3 -10.94 7.54 -0.83
N GLN A 4 -11.51 6.55 -0.15
CA GLN A 4 -11.47 6.50 1.32
C GLN A 4 -10.25 5.70 1.79
N GLU A 5 -9.84 5.89 3.03
CA GLU A 5 -8.71 5.14 3.64
C GLU A 5 -8.93 3.62 3.56
N SER A 6 -10.18 3.17 3.76
CA SER A 6 -10.57 1.77 3.61
C SER A 6 -10.34 1.22 2.20
N ASP A 7 -10.53 2.05 1.17
CA ASP A 7 -10.36 1.66 -0.22
C ASP A 7 -8.87 1.50 -0.57
N VAL A 8 -8.02 2.39 -0.03
CA VAL A 8 -6.56 2.27 -0.16
C VAL A 8 -6.09 0.99 0.51
N LEU A 9 -6.50 0.72 1.75
CA LEU A 9 -6.06 -0.50 2.45
C LEU A 9 -6.54 -1.77 1.74
N ALA A 10 -7.77 -1.78 1.22
CA ALA A 10 -8.30 -2.89 0.43
C ALA A 10 -7.47 -3.13 -0.84
N LEU A 11 -7.06 -2.06 -1.54
CA LEU A 11 -6.20 -2.16 -2.71
C LEU A 11 -4.84 -2.77 -2.37
N PHE A 12 -4.22 -2.37 -1.25
CA PHE A 12 -2.97 -2.97 -0.78
C PHE A 12 -3.13 -4.44 -0.38
N GLN A 13 -4.28 -4.85 0.16
CA GLN A 13 -4.57 -6.26 0.43
C GLN A 13 -4.75 -7.07 -0.86
N GLN A 14 -5.52 -6.55 -1.82
CA GLN A 14 -5.82 -7.21 -3.09
C GLN A 14 -4.56 -7.43 -3.96
N THR A 15 -3.64 -6.47 -3.93
CA THR A 15 -2.37 -6.54 -4.66
C THR A 15 -1.29 -7.35 -3.93
N GLY A 16 -1.56 -7.84 -2.71
CA GLY A 16 -0.56 -8.49 -1.87
C GLY A 16 0.51 -7.54 -1.32
N ALA A 17 0.29 -6.23 -1.41
CA ALA A 17 1.21 -5.21 -0.92
C ALA A 17 1.13 -5.00 0.60
N TYR A 18 0.06 -5.43 1.27
CA TYR A 18 -0.05 -5.44 2.73
C TYR A 18 0.43 -6.77 3.31
N LEU A 19 1.62 -6.75 3.91
CA LEU A 19 2.27 -7.92 4.47
C LEU A 19 2.14 -7.95 6.00
N ARG A 20 1.92 -9.15 6.55
CA ARG A 20 1.85 -9.41 7.99
C ARG A 20 2.88 -10.48 8.37
N GLY A 21 3.65 -10.22 9.42
CA GLY A 21 4.78 -11.06 9.83
C GLY A 21 5.63 -10.38 10.90
N HIS A 22 6.95 -10.47 10.78
CA HIS A 22 7.90 -9.73 11.62
C HIS A 22 8.92 -9.05 10.72
N PHE A 23 8.78 -7.73 10.58
CA PHE A 23 9.64 -6.91 9.74
C PHE A 23 10.52 -5.99 10.59
N ARG A 24 11.79 -5.84 10.21
CA ARG A 24 12.65 -4.76 10.71
C ARG A 24 12.64 -3.63 9.70
N LEU A 25 12.09 -2.49 10.09
CA LEU A 25 11.99 -1.30 9.26
C LEU A 25 13.36 -0.62 9.09
N THR A 26 13.46 0.28 8.12
CA THR A 26 14.69 1.05 7.87
C THR A 26 15.08 1.95 9.03
N SER A 27 14.13 2.32 9.90
CA SER A 27 14.38 3.01 11.16
C SER A 27 15.04 2.13 12.24
N GLY A 28 15.14 0.82 12.02
CA GLY A 28 15.58 -0.15 13.01
C GLY A 28 14.46 -0.69 13.92
N LEU A 29 13.26 -0.09 13.86
CA LEU A 29 12.10 -0.57 14.61
C LEU A 29 11.56 -1.89 14.04
N HIS A 30 10.93 -2.68 14.91
CA HIS A 30 10.23 -3.88 14.50
C HIS A 30 8.74 -3.59 14.34
N SER A 31 8.14 -4.10 13.27
CA SER A 31 6.72 -3.96 12.97
C SER A 31 6.12 -5.32 12.58
N PRO A 32 4.90 -5.64 13.03
CA PRO A 32 4.16 -6.81 12.56
C PRO A 32 3.63 -6.63 11.13
N GLU A 33 3.66 -5.41 10.61
CA GLU A 33 3.04 -5.02 9.33
C GLU A 33 4.04 -4.29 8.44
N TYR A 34 3.96 -4.51 7.14
CA TYR A 34 4.76 -3.81 6.14
C TYR A 34 3.96 -3.55 4.87
N LEU A 35 4.05 -2.33 4.33
CA LEU A 35 3.40 -1.93 3.09
C LEU A 35 4.44 -1.88 1.96
N GLN A 36 4.34 -2.80 1.01
CA GLN A 36 5.21 -2.87 -0.14
C GLN A 36 4.60 -2.12 -1.34
N CYS A 37 4.68 -0.79 -1.33
CA CYS A 37 4.06 0.08 -2.34
C CYS A 37 4.43 -0.30 -3.79
N ALA A 38 5.62 -0.84 -4.03
CA ALA A 38 6.03 -1.30 -5.36
C ALA A 38 5.08 -2.35 -5.96
N GLN A 39 4.49 -3.23 -5.14
CA GLN A 39 3.51 -4.23 -5.60
C GLN A 39 2.19 -3.59 -6.06
N VAL A 40 1.83 -2.41 -5.55
CA VAL A 40 0.67 -1.65 -6.05
C VAL A 40 1.06 -0.87 -7.31
N LEU A 41 2.18 -0.15 -7.26
CA LEU A 41 2.57 0.81 -8.29
C LEU A 41 3.06 0.15 -9.58
N GLN A 42 3.40 -1.14 -9.56
CA GLN A 42 3.66 -1.91 -10.79
C GLN A 42 2.41 -2.05 -11.68
N HIS A 43 1.21 -1.78 -11.15
CA HIS A 43 -0.05 -1.79 -11.90
C HIS A 43 -0.43 -0.35 -12.29
N PRO A 44 -0.28 0.06 -13.57
CA PRO A 44 -0.43 1.46 -13.98
C PRO A 44 -1.80 2.07 -13.64
N VAL A 45 -2.87 1.28 -13.75
CA VAL A 45 -4.24 1.70 -13.42
C VAL A 45 -4.38 2.06 -11.94
N HIS A 46 -3.74 1.29 -11.05
CA HIS A 46 -3.75 1.57 -9.62
C HIS A 46 -2.88 2.77 -9.29
N ALA A 47 -1.72 2.90 -9.93
CA ALA A 47 -0.83 4.04 -9.76
C ALA A 47 -1.51 5.37 -10.20
N GLU A 48 -2.19 5.37 -11.34
CA GLU A 48 -2.94 6.53 -11.84
C GLU A 48 -4.06 6.91 -10.87
N HIS A 49 -4.88 5.94 -10.44
CA HIS A 49 -6.00 6.19 -9.54
C HIS A 49 -5.53 6.77 -8.18
N LEU A 50 -4.46 6.21 -7.62
CA LEU A 50 -3.87 6.73 -6.38
C LEU A 50 -3.25 8.11 -6.58
N GLY A 51 -2.59 8.35 -7.71
CA GLY A 51 -2.02 9.66 -8.05
C GLY A 51 -3.08 10.74 -8.18
N GLN A 52 -4.20 10.45 -8.84
CA GLN A 52 -5.34 11.36 -8.95
C GLN A 52 -5.99 11.66 -7.59
N ALA A 53 -5.98 10.70 -6.65
CA ALA A 53 -6.53 10.91 -5.32
C ALA A 53 -5.63 11.74 -4.40
N LEU A 54 -4.34 11.86 -4.71
CA LEU A 54 -3.35 12.65 -3.95
C LEU A 54 -3.24 14.12 -4.41
N ALA A 55 -3.63 14.41 -5.66
CA ALA A 55 -3.49 15.73 -6.31
C ALA A 55 -4.59 16.71 -5.88
#